data_AF-A0A921MLQ9-F1
#
_entry.id   AF-A0A921MLQ9-F1
#
_cell.length_a   1.000
_cell.length_b   1.000
_cell.length_c   1.000
_cell.angle_alpha   90.00
_cell.angle_beta   90.00
_cell.angle_gamma   90.00
#
_symmetry.space_group_name_H-M   'P 1'
#
loop_
_entity.id
_entity.type
_entity.pdbx_description
1 polymer ?
#
loop_
_entity_poly.entity_id
_entity_poly.type
_entity_poly.pdbx_seq_one_letter_code
_entity_poly.pdbx_strand_id
1 'polypeptide(L)'
;MNMYIVFFVGIIFLLLILLCYLYVKNKKLSQTKQFLVTTFVSSLAIIGTIIASTISTSSQISNLTINNNVSNTVDNNASNNVNISNVVNIPLVEGSQDLSADDKLRRAELAFDAGEYQSMMDLYSYDDISDSAIRNNNYGYAYANGLYVDRNLETAESYFDKAILEGFEPAFANKFRAAMCQGDVERAVGIIIDWRNNPEHEILEDYFEKNISDKNGVTLNEFCQTLSEGQQIETLKTLMDAEYLGDISKEYALFDSKIGGYLYNYQYVSHDSTLATNGSNGNDEYNTVTTYTYKVYIQSIVDSDSLNIFARI
;
A
#
# COMPACT_ATOMS: atom_id res chain seq x y z
N MET A 1 6.83 19.86 -35.49
CA MET A 1 7.45 19.10 -34.38
C MET A 1 8.69 19.88 -33.95
N ASN A 2 8.65 20.44 -32.74
CA ASN A 2 9.47 21.60 -32.34
C ASN A 2 10.98 21.28 -32.29
N MET A 3 11.80 22.16 -32.87
CA MET A 3 13.28 22.12 -32.87
C MET A 3 13.89 21.92 -31.47
N TYR A 4 13.17 22.36 -30.43
CA TYR A 4 13.51 22.16 -29.03
C TYR A 4 13.49 20.70 -28.56
N ILE A 5 12.60 19.86 -29.10
CA ILE A 5 12.50 18.44 -28.75
C ILE A 5 13.73 17.70 -29.29
N VAL A 6 14.13 17.99 -30.54
CA VAL A 6 15.30 17.39 -31.17
C VAL A 6 16.59 17.79 -30.43
N PHE A 7 16.69 19.05 -30.01
CA PHE A 7 17.83 19.54 -29.22
C PHE A 7 17.90 18.89 -27.83
N PHE A 8 16.75 18.72 -27.17
CA PHE A 8 16.67 18.11 -25.84
C PHE A 8 17.00 16.61 -25.87
N VAL A 9 16.49 15.88 -26.87
CA VAL A 9 16.84 14.46 -27.10
C VAL A 9 18.33 14.31 -27.42
N GLY A 10 18.91 15.25 -28.19
CA GLY A 10 20.35 15.29 -28.47
C GLY A 10 21.21 15.45 -27.20
N ILE A 11 20.81 16.32 -26.27
CA ILE A 11 21.50 16.51 -24.99
C ILE A 11 21.42 15.26 -24.10
N ILE A 12 20.24 14.61 -24.04
CA ILE A 12 20.05 13.37 -23.29
C ILE A 12 20.96 12.27 -23.83
N PHE A 13 21.03 12.11 -25.16
CA PHE A 13 21.87 11.10 -25.79
C PHE A 13 23.36 11.32 -25.50
N LEU A 14 23.81 12.59 -25.50
CA LEU A 14 25.19 12.95 -25.22
C LEU A 14 25.57 12.72 -23.75
N LEU A 15 24.63 12.96 -22.82
CA LEU A 15 24.78 12.64 -21.40
C LEU A 15 24.83 11.12 -21.15
N LEU A 16 24.03 10.35 -21.87
CA LEU A 16 23.99 8.89 -21.76
C LEU A 16 25.31 8.25 -22.24
N ILE A 17 25.87 8.76 -23.34
CA ILE A 17 27.18 8.34 -23.84
C ILE A 17 28.30 8.68 -22.83
N LEU A 18 28.24 9.85 -22.19
CA LEU A 18 29.19 10.26 -21.15
C LEU A 18 29.11 9.37 -19.90
N LEU A 19 27.90 8.99 -19.49
CA LEU A 19 27.63 8.07 -18.38
C LEU A 19 28.16 6.67 -18.66
N CYS A 20 27.90 6.12 -19.85
CA CYS A 20 28.45 4.83 -20.28
C CYS A 20 29.98 4.86 -20.34
N TYR A 21 30.58 5.95 -20.83
CA TYR A 21 32.03 6.14 -20.83
C TYR A 21 32.63 6.15 -19.41
N LEU A 22 32.00 6.85 -18.47
CA LEU A 22 32.45 6.91 -17.07
C LEU A 22 32.28 5.58 -16.34
N TYR A 23 31.23 4.82 -16.65
CA TYR A 23 30.96 3.49 -16.11
C TYR A 23 31.98 2.45 -16.58
N VAL A 24 32.29 2.43 -17.89
CA VAL A 24 33.28 1.51 -18.46
C VAL A 24 34.70 1.81 -17.96
N LYS A 25 35.04 3.09 -17.73
CA LYS A 25 36.39 3.50 -17.31
C LYS A 25 36.68 3.26 -15.82
N ASN A 26 35.66 3.26 -14.95
CA ASN A 26 35.82 3.07 -13.50
C ASN A 26 35.05 1.83 -13.02
N LYS A 27 35.71 0.67 -12.98
CA LYS A 27 35.13 -0.62 -12.53
C LYS A 27 34.52 -0.64 -11.12
N LYS A 28 34.65 0.43 -10.32
CA LYS A 28 33.91 0.67 -9.07
C LYS A 28 33.59 2.15 -8.94
N LEU A 29 32.30 2.48 -8.86
CA LEU A 29 31.82 3.83 -8.56
C LEU A 29 31.89 4.07 -7.04
N SER A 30 32.48 5.18 -6.60
CA SER A 30 32.43 5.54 -5.17
C SER A 30 30.99 5.90 -4.76
N GLN A 31 30.69 5.82 -3.46
CA GLN A 31 29.35 6.07 -2.90
C GLN A 31 28.75 7.43 -3.33
N THR A 32 29.58 8.48 -3.42
CA THR A 32 29.17 9.80 -3.91
C THR A 32 28.80 9.81 -5.40
N LYS A 33 29.45 8.99 -6.22
CA LYS A 33 29.15 8.85 -7.64
C LYS A 33 27.91 7.99 -7.87
N GLN A 34 27.67 6.98 -7.02
CA GLN A 34 26.43 6.20 -7.05
C GLN A 34 25.22 7.07 -6.75
N PHE A 35 25.31 7.91 -5.70
CA PHE A 35 24.28 8.88 -5.35
C PHE A 35 23.94 9.83 -6.52
N LEU A 36 24.95 10.38 -7.19
CA LEU A 36 24.73 11.25 -8.35
C LEU A 36 24.05 10.52 -9.52
N VAL A 37 24.38 9.24 -9.76
CA VAL A 37 23.75 8.44 -10.81
C VAL A 37 22.31 8.08 -10.46
N THR A 38 22.03 7.65 -9.24
CA THR A 38 20.65 7.35 -8.81
C THR A 38 19.78 8.60 -8.81
N THR A 39 20.26 9.73 -8.27
CA THR A 39 19.51 10.99 -8.33
C THR A 39 19.24 11.43 -9.77
N PHE A 40 20.21 11.26 -10.69
CA PHE A 40 20.02 11.58 -12.10
C PHE A 40 18.99 10.67 -12.78
N VAL A 41 19.06 9.35 -12.57
CA VAL A 41 18.10 8.38 -13.12
C VAL A 41 16.69 8.63 -12.56
N SER A 42 16.56 8.88 -11.27
CA SER A 42 15.27 9.23 -10.65
C SER A 42 14.70 10.53 -11.22
N SER A 43 15.52 11.56 -11.44
CA SER A 43 15.07 12.79 -12.08
C SER A 43 14.63 12.60 -13.54
N LEU A 44 15.29 11.70 -14.29
CA LEU A 44 14.90 11.35 -15.66
C LEU A 44 13.57 10.60 -15.70
N ALA A 45 13.33 9.71 -14.74
CA ALA A 45 12.06 9.00 -14.58
C ALA A 45 10.89 9.96 -14.28
N ILE A 46 11.13 10.95 -13.40
CA ILE A 46 10.15 12.00 -13.09
C ILE A 46 9.84 12.86 -14.32
N ILE A 47 10.85 13.23 -15.11
CA ILE A 47 10.61 14.00 -16.35
C ILE A 47 9.85 13.13 -17.38
N GLY A 48 10.15 11.84 -17.46
CA GLY A 48 9.42 10.88 -18.30
C GLY A 48 7.95 10.76 -17.93
N THR A 49 7.62 10.68 -16.64
CA THR A 49 6.22 10.62 -16.19
C THR A 49 5.47 11.93 -16.44
N ILE A 50 6.14 13.09 -16.32
CA ILE A 50 5.55 14.40 -16.65
C ILE A 50 5.27 14.54 -18.16
N ILE A 51 6.17 14.04 -19.02
CA ILE A 51 5.95 14.07 -20.48
C ILE A 51 4.84 13.08 -20.88
N ALA A 52 4.81 11.89 -20.29
CA ALA A 52 3.75 10.91 -20.53
C ALA A 52 2.36 11.43 -20.09
N SER A 53 2.29 12.11 -18.94
CA SER A 53 1.04 12.70 -18.45
C SER A 53 0.57 13.88 -19.31
N THR A 54 1.49 14.69 -19.86
CA THR A 54 1.12 15.77 -20.80
C THR A 54 0.68 15.26 -22.17
N ILE A 55 1.27 14.16 -22.67
CA ILE A 55 0.80 13.53 -23.91
C ILE A 55 -0.56 12.86 -23.70
N SER A 56 -0.74 12.14 -22.59
CA SER A 56 -2.01 11.48 -22.22
C SER A 56 -3.15 12.49 -22.10
N THR A 57 -2.94 13.59 -21.36
CA THR A 57 -3.94 14.66 -21.22
C THR A 57 -4.26 15.34 -22.56
N SER A 58 -3.28 15.53 -23.45
CA SER A 58 -3.54 16.09 -24.79
C SER A 58 -4.36 15.15 -25.70
N SER A 59 -4.13 13.83 -25.61
CA SER A 59 -4.92 12.83 -26.34
C SER A 59 -6.34 12.72 -25.80
N GLN A 60 -6.52 12.83 -24.48
CA GLN A 60 -7.84 12.86 -23.84
C GLN A 60 -8.62 14.11 -24.24
N ILE A 61 -8.00 15.30 -24.25
CA ILE A 61 -8.63 16.55 -24.68
C ILE A 61 -9.02 16.51 -26.17
N SER A 62 -8.20 15.91 -27.04
CA SER A 62 -8.53 15.74 -28.46
C SER A 62 -9.77 14.86 -28.66
N ASN A 63 -9.89 13.75 -27.91
CA ASN A 63 -11.05 12.87 -28.00
C ASN A 63 -12.32 13.49 -27.40
N LEU A 64 -12.20 14.26 -26.31
CA LEU A 64 -13.29 15.07 -25.75
C LEU A 64 -13.77 16.17 -26.71
N THR A 65 -12.87 16.77 -27.50
CA THR A 65 -13.21 17.81 -28.49
C THR A 65 -13.91 17.22 -29.71
N ILE A 66 -13.55 16.00 -30.14
CA ILE A 66 -14.18 15.31 -31.27
C ILE A 66 -15.60 14.84 -30.92
N ASN A 67 -15.84 14.32 -29.70
CA ASN A 67 -17.18 13.87 -29.29
C ASN A 67 -18.19 15.02 -29.11
N ASN A 68 -17.74 16.21 -28.67
CA ASN A 68 -18.64 17.36 -28.50
C ASN A 68 -19.13 17.98 -29.82
N ASN A 69 -18.40 17.79 -30.93
CA ASN A 69 -18.83 18.31 -32.24
C ASN A 69 -19.86 17.40 -32.96
N VAL A 70 -20.02 16.15 -32.52
CA VAL A 70 -21.01 15.22 -33.10
C VAL A 70 -22.39 15.34 -32.43
N SER A 71 -22.48 15.95 -31.24
CA SER A 71 -23.72 16.03 -30.45
C SER A 71 -24.50 17.36 -30.57
N ASN A 72 -24.03 18.33 -31.37
CA ASN A 72 -24.72 19.61 -31.57
C ASN A 72 -25.54 19.66 -32.86
N THR A 73 -26.39 18.65 -33.06
CA THR A 73 -27.59 18.84 -33.88
C THR A 73 -28.77 18.32 -33.08
N VAL A 74 -29.49 19.23 -32.41
CA VAL A 74 -30.95 19.28 -32.21
C VAL A 74 -31.28 20.26 -31.06
N ASP A 75 -31.92 21.36 -31.48
CA ASP A 75 -32.91 22.22 -30.82
C ASP A 75 -32.60 23.00 -29.52
N ASN A 76 -32.44 24.31 -29.71
CA ASN A 76 -32.50 25.36 -28.71
C ASN A 76 -33.92 25.54 -28.14
N ASN A 77 -34.10 25.41 -26.82
CA ASN A 77 -34.88 26.35 -26.00
C ASN A 77 -34.92 25.90 -24.53
N ALA A 78 -34.24 26.64 -23.65
CA ALA A 78 -34.79 27.21 -22.40
C ALA A 78 -33.64 27.64 -21.48
N SER A 79 -33.52 28.94 -21.28
CA SER A 79 -32.71 29.56 -20.24
C SER A 79 -33.14 29.08 -18.85
N ASN A 80 -32.17 28.73 -17.99
CA ASN A 80 -32.19 29.23 -16.61
C ASN A 80 -30.80 29.14 -15.94
N ASN A 81 -30.53 30.23 -15.22
CA ASN A 81 -29.33 30.62 -14.51
C ASN A 81 -29.10 29.75 -13.26
N VAL A 82 -27.96 29.05 -13.16
CA VAL A 82 -27.45 28.52 -11.89
C VAL A 82 -25.96 28.81 -11.75
N ASN A 83 -25.65 29.52 -10.67
CA ASN A 83 -24.35 29.88 -10.15
C ASN A 83 -23.54 28.61 -9.79
N ILE A 84 -22.43 28.36 -10.49
CA ILE A 84 -21.55 27.22 -10.24
C ILE A 84 -20.44 27.65 -9.28
N SER A 85 -20.64 27.40 -7.99
CA SER A 85 -19.54 27.31 -7.03
C SER A 85 -18.76 26.03 -7.27
N ASN A 86 -17.42 26.16 -7.28
CA ASN A 86 -16.43 25.08 -7.39
C ASN A 86 -16.65 23.94 -6.36
N VAL A 87 -17.44 22.94 -6.76
CA VAL A 87 -17.29 21.57 -6.28
C VAL A 87 -16.84 20.77 -7.49
N VAL A 88 -15.68 20.12 -7.39
CA VAL A 88 -15.33 19.04 -8.32
C VAL A 88 -16.31 17.91 -8.02
N ASN A 89 -17.53 18.04 -8.55
CA ASN A 89 -18.43 16.92 -8.70
C ASN A 89 -17.80 16.07 -9.80
N ILE A 90 -17.04 15.04 -9.39
CA ILE A 90 -16.93 13.85 -10.22
C ILE A 90 -18.38 13.44 -10.48
N PRO A 91 -18.86 13.41 -11.72
CA PRO A 91 -20.23 13.03 -11.97
C PRO A 91 -20.39 11.58 -11.50
N LEU A 92 -21.05 11.38 -10.36
CA LEU A 92 -21.92 10.23 -10.21
C LEU A 92 -22.90 10.32 -11.37
N VAL A 93 -22.61 9.58 -12.42
CA VAL A 93 -23.57 9.35 -13.50
C VAL A 93 -24.61 8.40 -12.91
N GLU A 94 -25.60 8.97 -12.21
CA GLU A 94 -26.91 8.34 -12.05
C GLU A 94 -27.51 8.22 -13.46
N GLY A 95 -27.26 7.07 -14.06
CA GLY A 95 -27.64 6.75 -15.41
C GLY A 95 -26.86 5.54 -15.85
N SER A 96 -27.53 4.39 -15.83
CA SER A 96 -27.08 3.06 -16.24
C SER A 96 -26.42 3.06 -17.63
N GLN A 97 -25.17 3.51 -17.73
CA GLN A 97 -24.23 2.95 -18.69
C GLN A 97 -23.55 1.81 -17.96
N ASP A 98 -23.84 0.60 -18.41
CA ASP A 98 -23.19 -0.61 -17.94
C ASP A 98 -21.69 -0.43 -18.16
N LEU A 99 -20.96 -0.13 -17.07
CA LEU A 99 -19.52 0.04 -17.13
C LEU A 99 -18.94 -1.32 -17.55
N SER A 100 -18.04 -1.31 -18.54
CA SER A 100 -17.36 -2.54 -18.92
C SER A 100 -16.58 -3.12 -17.73
N ALA A 101 -16.40 -4.44 -17.73
CA ALA A 101 -15.62 -5.17 -16.74
C ALA A 101 -14.23 -4.53 -16.49
N ASP A 102 -13.56 -4.10 -17.57
CA ASP A 102 -12.25 -3.43 -17.53
C ASP A 102 -12.33 -2.00 -16.98
N ASP A 103 -13.37 -1.24 -17.35
CA ASP A 103 -13.56 0.12 -16.86
C ASP A 103 -13.80 0.15 -15.35
N LYS A 104 -14.49 -0.87 -14.80
CA LYS A 104 -14.72 -1.02 -13.36
C LYS A 104 -13.39 -1.17 -12.61
N LEU A 105 -12.53 -2.08 -13.07
CA LEU A 105 -11.20 -2.31 -12.48
C LEU A 105 -10.34 -1.04 -12.51
N ARG A 106 -10.24 -0.43 -13.69
CA ARG A 106 -9.43 0.79 -13.86
C ARG A 106 -9.95 1.95 -13.01
N ARG A 107 -11.27 2.11 -12.87
CA ARG A 107 -11.85 3.15 -12.00
C ARG A 107 -11.60 2.87 -10.53
N ALA A 108 -11.59 1.60 -10.10
CA ALA A 108 -11.28 1.25 -8.72
C ALA A 108 -9.82 1.57 -8.37
N GLU A 109 -8.88 1.30 -9.29
CA GLU A 109 -7.48 1.69 -9.14
C GLU A 109 -7.29 3.21 -9.06
N LEU A 110 -8.03 3.98 -9.88
CA LEU A 110 -8.02 5.44 -9.81
C LEU A 110 -8.63 5.97 -8.51
N ALA A 111 -9.70 5.34 -8.03
CA ALA A 111 -10.31 5.68 -6.75
C ALA A 111 -9.34 5.42 -5.59
N PHE A 112 -8.58 4.32 -5.63
CA PHE A 112 -7.50 4.08 -4.67
C PHE A 112 -6.45 5.19 -4.69
N ASP A 113 -5.96 5.58 -5.87
CA ASP A 113 -4.97 6.66 -6.04
C ASP A 113 -5.50 8.02 -5.55
N ALA A 114 -6.81 8.23 -5.63
CA ALA A 114 -7.50 9.43 -5.11
C ALA A 114 -7.79 9.36 -3.60
N GLY A 115 -7.56 8.22 -2.94
CA GLY A 115 -7.94 7.98 -1.54
C GLY A 115 -9.46 7.78 -1.34
N GLU A 116 -10.22 7.60 -2.42
CA GLU A 116 -11.67 7.36 -2.43
C GLU A 116 -11.96 5.88 -2.18
N TYR A 117 -11.56 5.38 -1.02
CA TYR A 117 -11.61 3.94 -0.70
C TYR A 117 -13.03 3.37 -0.68
N GLN A 118 -14.05 4.18 -0.36
CA GLN A 118 -15.45 3.77 -0.50
C GLN A 118 -15.78 3.43 -1.97
N SER A 119 -15.48 4.35 -2.88
CA SER A 119 -15.75 4.17 -4.31
C SER A 119 -14.95 3.01 -4.90
N MET A 120 -13.71 2.80 -4.45
CA MET A 120 -12.93 1.60 -4.79
C MET A 120 -13.66 0.32 -4.36
N MET A 121 -14.12 0.26 -3.10
CA MET A 121 -14.80 -0.92 -2.56
C MET A 121 -16.15 -1.18 -3.21
N ASP A 122 -16.89 -0.13 -3.56
CA ASP A 122 -18.15 -0.24 -4.30
C ASP A 122 -17.90 -0.79 -5.72
N LEU A 123 -16.86 -0.32 -6.41
CA LEU A 123 -16.50 -0.82 -7.75
C LEU A 123 -15.99 -2.26 -7.76
N TYR A 124 -15.24 -2.67 -6.73
CA TYR A 124 -14.83 -4.06 -6.60
C TYR A 124 -15.99 -4.98 -6.24
N SER A 125 -17.10 -4.47 -5.71
CA SER A 125 -18.23 -5.31 -5.28
C SER A 125 -19.00 -5.94 -6.45
N TYR A 126 -18.71 -5.48 -7.68
CA TYR A 126 -19.24 -6.03 -8.90
C TYR A 126 -18.57 -7.36 -9.24
N ASP A 127 -19.39 -8.41 -9.38
CA ASP A 127 -18.92 -9.76 -9.69
C ASP A 127 -18.30 -9.87 -11.10
N ASP A 128 -18.69 -8.99 -12.02
CA ASP A 128 -18.33 -9.00 -13.44
C ASP A 128 -17.08 -8.19 -13.78
N ILE A 129 -16.21 -7.92 -12.81
CA ILE A 129 -14.91 -7.27 -13.06
C ILE A 129 -14.00 -8.18 -13.90
N SER A 130 -13.17 -7.61 -14.76
CA SER A 130 -12.44 -8.38 -15.77
C SER A 130 -11.29 -9.23 -15.21
N ASP A 131 -10.67 -8.80 -14.10
CA ASP A 131 -9.64 -9.54 -13.40
C ASP A 131 -10.06 -9.75 -11.93
N SER A 132 -10.65 -10.92 -11.68
CA SER A 132 -11.09 -11.31 -10.35
C SER A 132 -9.93 -11.51 -9.39
N ALA A 133 -8.74 -11.84 -9.86
CA ALA A 133 -7.59 -12.16 -9.01
C ALA A 133 -6.95 -10.88 -8.47
N ILE A 134 -6.75 -9.87 -9.33
CA ILE A 134 -6.35 -8.51 -8.93
C ILE A 134 -7.39 -7.91 -7.98
N ARG A 135 -8.67 -8.02 -8.32
CA ARG A 135 -9.77 -7.54 -7.45
C ARG A 135 -9.71 -8.21 -6.08
N ASN A 136 -9.61 -9.54 -6.02
CA ASN A 136 -9.56 -10.29 -4.78
C ASN A 136 -8.33 -9.90 -3.94
N ASN A 137 -7.15 -9.78 -4.56
CA ASN A 137 -5.96 -9.28 -3.87
C ASN A 137 -6.19 -7.89 -3.26
N ASN A 138 -6.78 -6.97 -4.04
CA ASN A 138 -6.97 -5.59 -3.59
C ASN A 138 -8.08 -5.47 -2.53
N TYR A 139 -9.10 -6.33 -2.56
CA TYR A 139 -10.04 -6.49 -1.47
C TYR A 139 -9.35 -6.95 -0.19
N GLY A 140 -8.53 -7.99 -0.29
CA GLY A 140 -7.74 -8.48 0.84
C GLY A 140 -6.85 -7.38 1.41
N TYR A 141 -6.19 -6.62 0.53
CA TYR A 141 -5.36 -5.48 0.88
C TYR A 141 -6.17 -4.40 1.65
N ALA A 142 -7.39 -4.08 1.20
CA ALA A 142 -8.24 -3.10 1.87
C ALA A 142 -8.63 -3.56 3.28
N TYR A 143 -9.01 -4.83 3.46
CA TYR A 143 -9.28 -5.40 4.78
C TYR A 143 -8.02 -5.53 5.66
N ALA A 144 -6.85 -5.80 5.10
CA ALA A 144 -5.61 -5.86 5.87
C ALA A 144 -5.19 -4.47 6.37
N ASN A 145 -5.47 -3.41 5.58
CA ASN A 145 -5.02 -2.04 5.85
C ASN A 145 -6.10 -1.09 6.35
N GLY A 146 -7.36 -1.52 6.45
CA GLY A 146 -8.45 -0.73 7.00
C GLY A 146 -8.90 0.41 6.11
N LEU A 147 -8.90 0.17 4.80
CA LEU A 147 -9.23 1.19 3.83
C LEU A 147 -10.74 1.19 3.63
N TYR A 148 -11.41 2.18 4.21
CA TYR A 148 -12.88 2.32 4.31
C TYR A 148 -13.59 1.25 5.16
N VAL A 149 -13.07 0.03 5.21
CA VAL A 149 -13.56 -1.06 6.06
C VAL A 149 -12.73 -1.21 7.34
N ASP A 150 -13.32 -1.80 8.37
CA ASP A 150 -12.57 -2.20 9.56
C ASP A 150 -11.51 -3.24 9.20
N ARG A 151 -10.32 -3.13 9.80
CA ARG A 151 -9.26 -4.10 9.51
C ARG A 151 -9.66 -5.48 10.01
N ASN A 152 -9.53 -6.49 9.16
CA ASN A 152 -9.90 -7.86 9.49
C ASN A 152 -8.98 -8.86 8.77
N LEU A 153 -8.13 -9.57 9.55
CA LEU A 153 -7.18 -10.52 8.97
C LEU A 153 -7.85 -11.69 8.29
N GLU A 154 -8.84 -12.31 8.95
CA GLU A 154 -9.51 -13.51 8.45
C GLU A 154 -10.21 -13.23 7.12
N THR A 155 -10.84 -12.06 7.02
CA THR A 155 -11.46 -11.61 5.77
C THR A 155 -10.41 -11.31 4.71
N ALA A 156 -9.32 -10.61 5.08
CA ALA A 156 -8.23 -10.33 4.16
C ALA A 156 -7.61 -11.61 3.58
N GLU A 157 -7.29 -12.57 4.45
CA GLU A 157 -6.77 -13.89 4.09
C GLU A 157 -7.72 -14.65 3.17
N SER A 158 -9.02 -14.64 3.45
CA SER A 158 -10.01 -15.29 2.58
C SER A 158 -9.99 -14.73 1.15
N TYR A 159 -9.79 -13.42 1.00
CA TYR A 159 -9.65 -12.80 -0.33
C TYR A 159 -8.30 -13.06 -0.97
N PHE A 160 -7.20 -13.04 -0.21
CA PHE A 160 -5.89 -13.44 -0.71
C PHE A 160 -5.90 -14.90 -1.19
N ASP A 161 -6.55 -15.80 -0.46
CA ASP A 161 -6.67 -17.21 -0.86
C ASP A 161 -7.43 -17.38 -2.18
N LYS A 162 -8.47 -16.57 -2.43
CA LYS A 162 -9.14 -16.57 -3.74
C LYS A 162 -8.20 -16.12 -4.85
N ALA A 163 -7.45 -15.04 -4.63
CA ALA A 163 -6.46 -14.55 -5.60
C ALA A 163 -5.36 -15.59 -5.86
N ILE A 164 -4.85 -16.25 -4.81
CA ILE A 164 -3.86 -17.33 -4.90
C ILE A 164 -4.40 -18.52 -5.69
N LEU A 165 -5.65 -18.93 -5.46
CA LEU A 165 -6.31 -20.00 -6.22
C LEU A 165 -6.45 -19.68 -7.71
N GLU A 166 -6.53 -18.39 -8.05
CA GLU A 166 -6.54 -17.88 -9.43
C GLU A 166 -5.13 -17.68 -10.02
N GLY A 167 -4.06 -18.02 -9.27
CA GLY A 167 -2.67 -17.92 -9.70
C GLY A 167 -2.03 -16.54 -9.51
N PHE A 168 -2.65 -15.66 -8.71
CA PHE A 168 -2.15 -14.30 -8.49
C PHE A 168 -1.13 -14.23 -7.36
N GLU A 169 0.13 -14.31 -7.75
CA GLU A 169 1.29 -14.37 -6.87
C GLU A 169 1.37 -13.28 -5.79
N PRO A 170 1.12 -11.99 -6.07
CA PRO A 170 1.28 -10.93 -5.06
C PRO A 170 0.37 -11.09 -3.84
N ALA A 171 -0.69 -11.90 -3.95
CA ALA A 171 -1.54 -12.22 -2.83
C ALA A 171 -0.82 -13.03 -1.74
N PHE A 172 0.18 -13.86 -2.08
CA PHE A 172 1.03 -14.50 -1.07
C PHE A 172 1.85 -13.49 -0.27
N ALA A 173 2.46 -12.51 -0.95
CA ALA A 173 3.23 -11.45 -0.31
C ALA A 173 2.37 -10.64 0.66
N ASN A 174 1.18 -10.23 0.22
CA ASN A 174 0.24 -9.51 1.06
C ASN A 174 -0.27 -10.35 2.24
N LYS A 175 -0.58 -11.62 2.02
CA LYS A 175 -1.02 -12.54 3.08
C LYS A 175 0.06 -12.73 4.14
N PHE A 176 1.30 -12.98 3.71
CA PHE A 176 2.46 -13.12 4.60
C PHE A 176 2.68 -11.84 5.43
N ARG A 177 2.68 -10.67 4.78
CA ARG A 177 2.83 -9.38 5.48
C ARG A 177 1.75 -9.16 6.52
N ALA A 178 0.48 -9.43 6.16
CA ALA A 178 -0.66 -9.22 7.06
C ALA A 178 -0.56 -10.08 8.32
N ALA A 179 -0.17 -11.35 8.19
CA ALA A 179 0.05 -12.24 9.34
C ALA A 179 1.19 -11.73 10.23
N MET A 180 2.33 -11.36 9.64
CA MET A 180 3.49 -10.86 10.38
C MET A 180 3.21 -9.54 11.13
N CYS A 181 2.49 -8.60 10.53
CA CYS A 181 2.13 -7.31 11.18
C CYS A 181 1.18 -7.49 12.38
N GLN A 182 0.50 -8.64 12.46
CA GLN A 182 -0.34 -9.01 13.60
C GLN A 182 0.39 -9.82 14.66
N GLY A 183 1.67 -10.09 14.45
CA GLY A 183 2.47 -10.93 15.32
C GLY A 183 2.08 -12.42 15.26
N ASP A 184 1.33 -12.84 14.25
CA ASP A 184 0.98 -14.26 14.04
C ASP A 184 2.06 -14.94 13.19
N VAL A 185 3.21 -15.16 13.82
CA VAL A 185 4.41 -15.68 13.16
C VAL A 185 4.23 -17.14 12.76
N GLU A 186 3.52 -17.92 13.56
CA GLU A 186 3.16 -19.30 13.28
C GLU A 186 2.37 -19.40 11.96
N ARG A 187 1.38 -18.53 11.77
CA ARG A 187 0.64 -18.47 10.51
C ARG A 187 1.53 -18.04 9.34
N ALA A 188 2.43 -17.08 9.57
CA ALA A 188 3.37 -16.63 8.55
C ALA A 188 4.33 -17.75 8.08
N VAL A 189 4.77 -18.63 8.99
CA VAL A 189 5.54 -19.85 8.64
C VAL A 189 4.73 -20.72 7.68
N GLY A 190 3.47 -20.99 8.00
CA GLY A 190 2.57 -21.77 7.15
C GLY A 190 2.44 -21.19 5.74
N ILE A 191 2.31 -19.86 5.62
CA ILE A 191 2.21 -19.16 4.34
C ILE A 191 3.47 -19.35 3.48
N ILE A 192 4.68 -19.25 4.07
CA ILE A 192 5.93 -19.48 3.33
C ILE A 192 6.03 -20.95 2.86
N ILE A 193 5.63 -21.90 3.70
CA ILE A 193 5.63 -23.33 3.35
C ILE A 193 4.64 -23.60 2.21
N ASP A 194 3.44 -23.03 2.27
CA ASP A 194 2.41 -23.16 1.22
C ASP A 194 2.89 -22.54 -0.09
N TRP A 195 3.45 -21.32 -0.03
CA TRP A 195 4.00 -20.62 -1.18
C TRP A 195 5.13 -21.41 -1.86
N ARG A 196 6.03 -22.05 -1.09
CA ARG A 196 7.12 -22.88 -1.65
C ARG A 196 6.61 -24.04 -2.52
N ASN A 197 5.41 -24.54 -2.25
CA ASN A 197 4.81 -25.59 -3.07
C ASN A 197 4.24 -25.05 -4.40
N ASN A 198 4.34 -23.74 -4.64
CA ASN A 198 3.94 -23.06 -5.87
C ASN A 198 5.20 -22.57 -6.64
N PRO A 199 5.69 -23.33 -7.64
CA PRO A 199 7.04 -23.18 -8.21
C PRO A 199 7.23 -22.04 -9.23
N GLU A 200 6.26 -21.16 -9.46
CA GLU A 200 6.29 -20.18 -10.57
C GLU A 200 6.47 -18.72 -10.13
N HIS A 201 6.93 -18.46 -8.91
CA HIS A 201 6.65 -17.20 -8.22
C HIS A 201 7.84 -16.67 -7.41
N GLU A 202 8.25 -15.42 -7.63
CA GLU A 202 9.55 -14.89 -7.16
C GLU A 202 9.46 -13.85 -6.02
N ILE A 203 8.32 -13.18 -5.75
CA ILE A 203 8.30 -12.01 -4.85
C ILE A 203 8.66 -12.39 -3.41
N LEU A 204 8.08 -13.46 -2.89
CA LEU A 204 8.42 -13.95 -1.56
C LEU A 204 9.82 -14.57 -1.51
N GLU A 205 10.32 -15.13 -2.61
CA GLU A 205 11.69 -15.65 -2.70
C GLU A 205 12.69 -14.49 -2.54
N ASP A 206 12.57 -13.48 -3.39
CA ASP A 206 13.41 -12.27 -3.39
C ASP A 206 13.40 -11.58 -2.02
N TYR A 207 12.21 -11.46 -1.41
CA TYR A 207 12.10 -10.87 -0.09
C TYR A 207 12.81 -11.73 0.97
N PHE A 208 12.61 -13.05 0.94
CA PHE A 208 13.23 -13.98 1.88
C PHE A 208 14.75 -13.98 1.73
N GLU A 209 15.27 -14.00 0.50
CA GLU A 209 16.70 -13.95 0.23
C GLU A 209 17.32 -12.67 0.78
N LYS A 210 16.76 -11.51 0.41
CA LYS A 210 17.26 -10.19 0.81
C LYS A 210 17.24 -9.98 2.32
N ASN A 211 16.19 -10.45 3.00
CA ASN A 211 15.95 -10.12 4.41
C ASN A 211 16.33 -11.21 5.39
N ILE A 212 16.44 -12.48 4.96
CA ILE A 212 16.81 -13.60 5.80
C ILE A 212 18.10 -14.23 5.31
N SER A 213 18.17 -14.70 4.06
CA SER A 213 19.32 -15.47 3.59
C SER A 213 20.61 -14.64 3.58
N ASP A 214 20.57 -13.42 3.07
CA ASP A 214 21.73 -12.52 3.02
C ASP A 214 22.22 -12.09 4.40
N LYS A 215 21.33 -12.04 5.40
CA LYS A 215 21.64 -11.56 6.75
C LYS A 215 22.06 -12.69 7.70
N ASN A 216 21.35 -13.81 7.64
CA ASN A 216 21.44 -14.89 8.62
C ASN A 216 21.96 -16.21 8.01
N GLY A 217 22.15 -16.27 6.69
CA GLY A 217 22.67 -17.45 5.99
C GLY A 217 21.67 -18.60 5.84
N VAL A 218 20.41 -18.43 6.29
CA VAL A 218 19.36 -19.45 6.17
C VAL A 218 18.72 -19.33 4.80
N THR A 219 18.89 -20.35 3.97
CA THR A 219 18.19 -20.42 2.67
C THR A 219 16.72 -20.76 2.86
N LEU A 220 15.88 -20.37 1.90
CA LEU A 220 14.46 -20.75 1.88
C LEU A 220 14.28 -22.29 1.93
N ASN A 221 15.14 -23.03 1.24
CA ASN A 221 15.05 -24.50 1.25
C ASN A 221 15.37 -25.09 2.64
N GLU A 222 16.41 -24.59 3.31
CA GLU A 222 16.71 -24.99 4.69
C GLU A 222 15.58 -24.62 5.64
N PHE A 223 15.03 -23.40 5.49
CA PHE A 223 13.89 -22.94 6.27
C PHE A 223 12.70 -23.89 6.16
N CYS A 224 12.28 -24.24 4.94
CA CYS A 224 11.09 -25.06 4.75
C CYS A 224 11.30 -26.57 5.00
N GLN A 225 12.51 -27.11 4.76
CA GLN A 225 12.73 -28.56 4.78
C GLN A 225 13.55 -29.08 5.97
N THR A 226 14.38 -28.23 6.57
CA THR A 226 15.39 -28.67 7.55
C THR A 226 15.13 -28.12 8.94
N LEU A 227 14.69 -26.86 9.04
CA LEU A 227 14.40 -26.24 10.32
C LEU A 227 13.16 -26.85 10.97
N SER A 228 13.22 -27.03 12.29
CA SER A 228 12.04 -27.29 13.10
C SER A 228 11.11 -26.06 13.17
N GLU A 229 9.84 -26.27 13.49
CA GLU A 229 8.85 -25.19 13.63
C GLU A 229 9.32 -24.07 14.56
N GLY A 230 9.90 -24.41 15.71
CA GLY A 230 10.47 -23.42 16.63
C GLY A 230 11.60 -22.60 16.01
N GLN A 231 12.47 -23.21 15.20
CA GLN A 231 13.54 -22.50 14.49
C GLN A 231 13.01 -21.63 13.35
N GLN A 232 11.95 -22.06 12.66
CA GLN A 232 11.27 -21.27 11.63
C GLN A 232 10.68 -20.00 12.25
N ILE A 233 9.94 -20.15 13.37
CA ILE A 233 9.37 -19.04 14.12
C ILE A 233 10.44 -18.05 14.57
N GLU A 234 11.52 -18.54 15.20
CA GLU A 234 12.61 -17.66 15.65
C GLU A 234 13.32 -16.96 14.48
N THR A 235 13.43 -17.62 13.32
CA THR A 235 13.98 -16.99 12.10
C THR A 235 13.09 -15.84 11.64
N LEU A 236 11.76 -16.05 11.53
CA LEU A 236 10.85 -15.00 11.09
C LEU A 236 10.72 -13.86 12.11
N LYS A 237 10.84 -14.13 13.42
CA LYS A 237 10.87 -13.08 14.44
C LYS A 237 12.01 -12.08 14.24
N THR A 238 13.11 -12.48 13.60
CA THR A 238 14.21 -11.54 13.28
C THR A 238 13.81 -10.47 12.26
N LEU A 239 12.71 -10.68 11.53
CA LEU A 239 12.15 -9.68 10.60
C LEU A 239 11.26 -8.66 11.29
N MET A 240 10.84 -8.90 12.53
CA MET A 240 9.91 -8.01 13.21
C MET A 240 10.61 -6.72 13.62
N ASP A 241 9.97 -5.61 13.31
CA ASP A 241 10.39 -4.28 13.74
C ASP A 241 9.27 -3.62 14.55
N ALA A 242 9.66 -2.79 15.51
CA ALA A 242 8.73 -2.10 16.41
C ALA A 242 8.93 -0.59 16.29
N GLU A 243 7.99 0.08 15.65
CA GLU A 243 8.01 1.53 15.49
C GLU A 243 7.38 2.20 16.71
N TYR A 244 8.11 3.15 17.31
CA TYR A 244 7.61 3.93 18.43
C TYR A 244 6.65 5.03 17.95
N LEU A 245 5.42 5.01 18.45
CA LEU A 245 4.36 5.96 18.06
C LEU A 245 4.21 7.14 19.02
N GLY A 246 4.75 7.04 20.23
CA GLY A 246 4.62 8.08 21.25
C GLY A 246 4.17 7.54 22.61
N ASP A 247 3.91 8.46 23.52
CA ASP A 247 3.39 8.16 24.85
C ASP A 247 1.88 8.37 24.91
N ILE A 248 1.17 7.50 25.63
CA ILE A 248 -0.25 7.67 25.95
C ILE A 248 -0.47 7.53 27.45
N SER A 249 -1.48 8.23 27.96
CA SER A 249 -1.93 8.13 29.34
C SER A 249 -3.39 7.67 29.41
N LYS A 250 -3.68 6.70 30.28
CA LYS A 250 -5.02 6.12 30.48
C LYS A 250 -5.32 5.92 31.95
N GLU A 251 -6.60 6.00 32.31
CA GLU A 251 -7.07 5.76 33.69
C GLU A 251 -7.18 4.25 34.04
N TYR A 252 -6.73 3.39 33.13
CA TYR A 252 -6.74 1.94 33.27
C TYR A 252 -5.49 1.35 32.63
N ALA A 253 -5.09 0.17 33.11
CA ALA A 253 -3.93 -0.53 32.58
C ALA A 253 -4.19 -1.00 31.14
N LEU A 254 -3.19 -0.81 30.28
CA LEU A 254 -3.20 -1.33 28.92
C LEU A 254 -2.37 -2.61 28.83
N PHE A 255 -2.79 -3.47 27.91
CA PHE A 255 -2.13 -4.71 27.55
C PHE A 255 -1.97 -4.74 26.04
N ASP A 256 -0.99 -5.48 25.55
CA ASP A 256 -0.74 -5.63 24.12
C ASP A 256 -2.03 -6.05 23.41
N SER A 257 -2.33 -5.37 22.30
CA SER A 257 -3.63 -5.49 21.66
C SER A 257 -3.52 -5.36 20.16
N LYS A 258 -4.45 -6.00 19.45
CA LYS A 258 -4.56 -5.88 17.99
C LYS A 258 -5.59 -4.81 17.67
N ILE A 259 -5.15 -3.63 17.24
CA ILE A 259 -6.04 -2.51 16.89
C ILE A 259 -5.93 -2.28 15.41
N GLY A 260 -7.08 -2.42 14.73
CA GLY A 260 -7.12 -2.33 13.29
C GLY A 260 -6.02 -3.19 12.68
N GLY A 261 -5.99 -4.50 12.91
CA GLY A 261 -5.13 -5.43 12.18
C GLY A 261 -3.60 -5.27 12.33
N TYR A 262 -3.12 -4.51 13.32
CA TYR A 262 -1.69 -4.44 13.69
C TYR A 262 -1.55 -4.71 15.18
N LEU A 263 -0.43 -5.33 15.58
CA LEU A 263 -0.11 -5.51 17.00
C LEU A 263 0.46 -4.22 17.59
N TYR A 264 -0.16 -3.74 18.66
CA TYR A 264 0.32 -2.64 19.48
C TYR A 264 0.88 -3.17 20.78
N ASN A 265 2.13 -2.83 21.05
CA ASN A 265 2.82 -3.17 22.29
C ASN A 265 2.86 -1.95 23.21
N TYR A 266 2.50 -2.14 24.48
CA TYR A 266 2.45 -1.07 25.47
C TYR A 266 3.49 -1.28 26.56
N GLN A 267 4.56 -0.50 26.50
CA GLN A 267 5.59 -0.54 27.53
C GLN A 267 5.23 0.43 28.66
N TYR A 268 4.95 -0.11 29.85
CA TYR A 268 4.67 0.68 31.04
C TYR A 268 5.86 1.59 31.40
N VAL A 269 5.56 2.86 31.67
CA VAL A 269 6.53 3.88 32.07
C VAL A 269 6.34 4.23 33.54
N SER A 270 5.14 4.71 33.89
CA SER A 270 4.82 5.21 35.22
C SER A 270 3.30 5.24 35.45
N HIS A 271 2.89 5.50 36.70
CA HIS A 271 1.53 5.94 36.99
C HIS A 271 1.54 7.05 38.04
N ASP A 272 0.56 7.95 37.95
CA ASP A 272 0.31 9.02 38.90
C ASP A 272 -1.09 8.86 39.49
N SER A 273 -1.24 9.06 40.81
CA SER A 273 -2.53 8.99 41.50
C SER A 273 -2.89 10.35 42.08
N THR A 274 -4.06 10.87 41.72
CA THR A 274 -4.58 12.14 42.21
C THR A 274 -5.90 11.94 42.94
N LEU A 275 -6.08 12.63 44.08
CA LEU A 275 -7.36 12.67 44.79
C LEU A 275 -8.30 13.66 44.07
N ALA A 276 -9.40 13.16 43.50
CA ALA A 276 -10.46 13.96 42.93
C ALA A 276 -11.55 14.22 43.97
N THR A 277 -11.95 15.48 44.11
CA THR A 277 -13.07 15.90 44.98
C THR A 277 -14.34 16.03 44.17
N ASN A 278 -15.33 15.17 44.41
CA ASN A 278 -16.68 15.36 43.89
C ASN A 278 -17.48 16.25 44.84
N GLY A 279 -17.32 17.56 44.71
CA GLY A 279 -18.07 18.51 45.52
C GLY A 279 -19.46 18.77 44.95
N SER A 280 -20.51 18.26 45.60
CA SER A 280 -21.81 18.91 45.78
C SER A 280 -22.74 18.03 46.64
N ASN A 281 -22.51 17.98 47.95
CA ASN A 281 -23.49 17.78 49.05
C ASN A 281 -22.85 17.07 50.26
N GLY A 282 -22.15 17.83 51.11
CA GLY A 282 -21.96 17.55 52.55
C GLY A 282 -21.18 16.30 52.99
N ASN A 283 -20.92 15.35 52.10
CA ASN A 283 -20.09 14.17 52.32
C ASN A 283 -18.97 14.20 51.29
N ASP A 284 -17.74 14.52 51.73
CA ASP A 284 -16.58 14.50 50.84
C ASP A 284 -16.24 13.04 50.49
N GLU A 285 -16.75 12.56 49.36
CA GLU A 285 -16.27 11.34 48.73
C GLU A 285 -14.97 11.65 47.98
N TYR A 286 -13.86 11.19 48.54
CA TYR A 286 -12.55 11.24 47.90
C TYR A 286 -12.41 10.04 46.97
N ASN A 287 -12.35 10.30 45.66
CA ASN A 287 -12.04 9.26 44.69
C ASN A 287 -10.59 9.42 44.23
N THR A 288 -9.81 8.35 44.34
CA THR A 288 -8.46 8.32 43.78
C THR A 288 -8.55 7.98 42.29
N VAL A 289 -8.08 8.89 41.43
CA VAL A 289 -7.92 8.63 39.99
C VAL A 289 -6.45 8.27 39.76
N THR A 290 -6.19 7.09 39.21
CA THR A 290 -4.84 6.66 38.84
C THR A 290 -4.70 6.70 37.32
N THR A 291 -3.71 7.43 36.83
CA THR A 291 -3.36 7.53 35.41
C THR A 291 -2.07 6.78 35.14
N TYR A 292 -2.09 5.84 34.20
CA TYR A 292 -0.95 5.05 33.76
C TYR A 292 -0.41 5.61 32.44
N THR A 293 0.90 5.76 32.34
CA THR A 293 1.60 6.23 31.12
C THR A 293 2.36 5.09 30.48
N TYR A 294 2.19 4.95 29.17
CA TYR A 294 2.78 3.89 28.35
C TYR A 294 3.46 4.47 27.13
N LYS A 295 4.62 3.90 26.76
CA LYS A 295 5.16 4.01 25.41
C LYS A 295 4.40 3.04 24.50
N VAL A 296 3.96 3.55 23.36
CA VAL A 296 3.23 2.78 22.36
C VAL A 296 4.15 2.42 21.21
N TYR A 297 4.15 1.15 20.85
CA TYR A 297 4.84 0.65 19.67
C TYR A 297 3.85 -0.06 18.75
N ILE A 298 4.02 0.10 17.44
CA ILE A 298 3.32 -0.71 16.44
C ILE A 298 4.30 -1.69 15.82
N GLN A 299 3.86 -2.93 15.63
CA GLN A 299 4.69 -3.96 15.04
C GLN A 299 4.54 -4.00 13.52
N SER A 300 5.67 -4.06 12.83
CA SER A 300 5.78 -4.26 11.37
C SER A 300 6.88 -5.27 11.08
N ILE A 301 7.25 -5.39 9.80
CA ILE A 301 8.41 -6.15 9.36
C ILE A 301 9.38 -5.26 8.57
N VAL A 302 10.66 -5.65 8.58
CA VAL A 302 11.70 -5.00 7.78
C VAL A 302 11.30 -4.98 6.30
N ASP A 303 11.47 -3.84 5.63
CA ASP A 303 11.08 -3.67 4.22
C ASP A 303 9.61 -4.04 3.92
N SER A 304 8.68 -3.81 4.86
CA SER A 304 7.26 -4.18 4.72
C SER A 304 6.59 -3.66 3.44
N ASP A 305 7.04 -2.52 2.93
CA ASP A 305 6.49 -1.88 1.73
C ASP A 305 6.67 -2.73 0.47
N SER A 306 7.74 -3.53 0.38
CA SER A 306 7.94 -4.42 -0.77
C SER A 306 6.93 -5.57 -0.82
N LEU A 307 6.24 -5.83 0.28
CA LEU A 307 5.24 -6.88 0.41
C LEU A 307 3.81 -6.34 0.51
N ASN A 308 3.63 -5.02 0.52
CA ASN A 308 2.33 -4.37 0.62
C ASN A 308 1.85 -3.93 -0.77
N ILE A 309 1.39 -4.89 -1.57
CA ILE A 309 1.20 -4.73 -3.01
C ILE A 309 -0.28 -4.50 -3.33
N PHE A 310 -0.63 -3.26 -3.64
CA PHE A 310 -1.87 -2.98 -4.37
C PHE A 310 -1.64 -3.26 -5.86
N ALA A 311 -2.36 -4.24 -6.40
CA ALA A 311 -2.19 -4.73 -7.76
C ALA A 311 -2.89 -3.82 -8.77
N ARG A 312 -2.34 -3.75 -9.99
CA ARG A 312 -2.85 -2.95 -11.11
C ARG A 312 -2.76 -3.73 -12.41
N ILE A 313 -3.62 -3.42 -13.38
CA ILE A 313 -3.53 -3.91 -14.78
C ILE A 313 -2.38 -3.30 -15.58
#